data_AF-A0A8X6HZC1-F1
#
_entry.id   AF-A0A8X6HZC1-F1
#
_cell.length_a   1.000
_cell.length_b   1.000
_cell.length_c   1.000
_cell.angle_alpha   90.00
_cell.angle_beta   90.00
_cell.angle_gamma   90.00
#
_symmetry.space_group_name_H-M   'P 1'
#
loop_
_entity.id
_entity.type
_entity.pdbx_description
1 polymer ?
#
loop_
_entity_poly.entity_id
_entity_poly.type
_entity_poly.pdbx_seq_one_letter_code
_entity_poly.pdbx_strand_id
1 'polypeptide(L)'
;MDLSNVDTAMTTIQHIADVSKSINKKSKDGSKKSSSEDGKKEGDDDDIDLEAMKKGNLKNMIAIVKKLVNKTSGPFSPGVDPEDLSVLYKMQEIVSIVFSEGQADLWKELEAEGEDSVALLTSVQDWSMSKLLESKATEKNVDMLMMSENVATQSIKSPPKELAKKHAPYMYFPDYGKDPKWQELRKKWGGAADQMRIPTAILGESAEPTSIQSMYYNAYHKMAPLQNSITGLNATGVFLDSRVISFGVKPTYDKDALISDPVIIFLEHQWEKQKLLRGPSAEELEHPKIESRECVRWSDTLEIPESVKVGGWTAEGCTRVNSTEFYTTCSCDSLGMFALLALPPVPKKYVEPEDETWVFVVRGLGYSISIIILICYISAIAMRP
;
A
#
# COMPACT_ATOMS: atom_id res chain seq x y z
N MET A 1 -17.44 8.25 28.96
CA MET A 1 -16.75 9.00 27.89
C MET A 1 -17.74 9.98 27.32
N ASP A 2 -17.41 11.28 27.28
CA ASP A 2 -18.28 12.29 26.66
C ASP A 2 -18.04 12.29 25.14
N LEU A 3 -18.89 11.56 24.41
CA LEU A 3 -18.83 11.35 22.97
C LEU A 3 -19.23 12.60 22.15
N SER A 4 -19.76 13.65 22.80
CA SER A 4 -20.21 14.89 22.14
C SER A 4 -19.09 15.66 21.43
N ASN A 5 -17.86 15.60 21.96
CA ASN A 5 -16.68 16.19 21.34
C ASN A 5 -16.17 15.38 20.13
N VAL A 6 -16.46 14.08 20.06
CA VAL A 6 -16.13 13.23 18.91
C VAL A 6 -17.09 13.52 17.77
N ASP A 7 -18.38 13.67 18.04
CA ASP A 7 -19.35 13.99 16.98
C ASP A 7 -19.11 15.37 16.35
N THR A 8 -18.69 16.36 17.13
CA THR A 8 -18.30 17.68 16.60
C THR A 8 -17.06 17.57 15.71
N ALA A 9 -16.02 16.86 16.17
CA ALA A 9 -14.83 16.61 15.38
C ALA A 9 -15.17 15.83 14.08
N MET A 10 -16.00 14.80 14.18
CA MET A 10 -16.45 13.99 13.06
C MET A 10 -17.27 14.80 12.05
N THR A 11 -18.10 15.73 12.49
CA THR A 11 -18.87 16.62 11.61
C THR A 11 -17.97 17.59 10.86
N THR A 12 -16.97 18.16 11.53
CA THR A 12 -15.95 19.01 10.87
C THR A 12 -15.14 18.21 9.85
N ILE A 13 -14.80 16.96 10.16
CA ILE A 13 -14.08 16.09 9.23
C ILE A 13 -14.95 15.69 8.04
N GLN A 14 -16.23 15.38 8.25
CA GLN A 14 -17.16 15.08 7.16
C GLN A 14 -17.26 16.27 6.20
N HIS A 15 -17.30 17.49 6.73
CA HIS A 15 -17.28 18.71 5.91
C HIS A 15 -15.96 18.86 5.13
N ILE A 16 -14.80 18.60 5.75
CA ILE A 16 -13.50 18.62 5.06
C ILE A 16 -13.43 17.54 3.98
N ALA A 17 -13.92 16.34 4.28
CA ALA A 17 -14.03 15.21 3.37
C ALA A 17 -14.90 15.53 2.15
N ASP A 18 -16.06 16.14 2.37
CA ASP A 18 -16.98 16.52 1.30
C ASP A 18 -16.39 17.64 0.43
N VAL A 19 -15.68 18.59 1.05
CA VAL A 19 -14.91 19.62 0.34
C VAL A 19 -13.80 18.99 -0.50
N SER A 20 -12.99 18.08 0.05
CA SER A 20 -11.95 17.35 -0.69
C SER A 20 -12.51 16.52 -1.86
N LYS A 21 -13.64 15.82 -1.65
CA LYS A 21 -14.34 15.08 -2.72
C LYS A 21 -14.83 16.02 -3.83
N SER A 22 -15.33 17.20 -3.47
CA SER A 22 -15.81 18.20 -4.45
C SER A 22 -14.67 18.82 -5.26
N ILE A 23 -13.51 19.05 -4.64
CA ILE A 23 -12.29 19.56 -5.31
C ILE A 23 -11.76 18.53 -6.30
N ASN A 24 -11.66 17.25 -5.90
CA ASN A 24 -11.21 16.18 -6.79
C ASN A 24 -12.16 15.95 -7.98
N LYS A 25 -13.47 16.19 -7.79
CA LYS A 25 -14.46 16.11 -8.88
C LYS A 25 -14.30 17.25 -9.90
N LYS A 26 -14.08 18.49 -9.44
CA LYS A 26 -13.85 19.65 -10.33
C LYS A 26 -12.59 19.50 -11.19
N SER A 27 -11.52 18.91 -10.66
CA SER A 27 -10.30 18.61 -11.41
C SER A 27 -10.54 17.63 -12.58
N LYS A 28 -11.37 16.60 -12.40
CA LYS A 28 -11.73 15.65 -13.47
C LYS A 28 -12.60 16.26 -14.57
N ASP A 29 -13.47 17.21 -14.22
CA ASP A 29 -14.34 17.89 -15.20
C ASP A 29 -13.61 19.05 -15.92
N GLY A 30 -12.65 19.71 -15.27
CA GLY A 30 -11.82 20.77 -15.87
C GLY A 30 -10.87 20.25 -16.97
N SER A 31 -10.37 19.02 -16.84
CA SER A 31 -9.50 18.40 -17.85
C SER A 31 -10.23 18.03 -19.15
N LYS A 32 -11.57 18.09 -19.21
CA LYS A 32 -12.38 17.76 -20.40
C LYS A 32 -12.82 18.98 -21.22
N LYS A 33 -12.52 20.21 -20.79
CA LYS A 33 -12.89 21.43 -21.53
C LYS A 33 -11.65 22.29 -21.81
N SER A 34 -10.93 21.93 -22.87
CA SER A 34 -9.94 22.79 -23.48
C SER A 34 -9.92 22.55 -24.99
N SER A 35 -10.98 23.01 -25.66
CA SER A 35 -10.96 23.34 -27.08
C SER A 35 -12.15 24.24 -27.40
N SER A 36 -11.93 25.56 -27.38
CA SER A 36 -12.48 26.57 -28.31
C SER A 36 -12.70 27.96 -27.64
N GLU A 37 -11.96 28.93 -28.18
CA GLU A 37 -12.29 30.35 -28.46
C GLU A 37 -12.55 31.37 -27.32
N ASP A 38 -11.61 32.32 -27.28
CA ASP A 38 -11.73 33.80 -27.23
C ASP A 38 -12.75 34.50 -26.32
N GLY A 39 -12.20 35.34 -25.41
CA GLY A 39 -12.97 36.41 -24.76
C GLY A 39 -12.21 37.11 -23.62
N LYS A 40 -11.83 38.37 -23.85
CA LYS A 40 -11.15 39.29 -22.91
C LYS A 40 -12.00 39.66 -21.67
N LYS A 41 -11.28 39.76 -20.54
CA LYS A 41 -11.29 40.79 -19.47
C LYS A 41 -11.87 40.47 -18.08
N GLU A 42 -10.98 40.73 -17.12
CA GLU A 42 -11.15 41.22 -15.74
C GLU A 42 -11.75 40.27 -14.69
N GLY A 43 -10.83 39.74 -13.87
CA GLY A 43 -11.03 39.31 -12.50
C GLY A 43 -9.65 39.05 -11.91
N ASP A 44 -9.27 39.75 -10.83
CA ASP A 44 -8.18 39.32 -9.94
C ASP A 44 -8.58 37.96 -9.39
N ASP A 45 -8.25 36.89 -10.12
CA ASP A 45 -8.30 35.55 -9.58
C ASP A 45 -7.05 35.40 -8.72
N ASP A 46 -7.24 35.51 -7.40
CA ASP A 46 -6.33 34.92 -6.43
C ASP A 46 -6.04 33.50 -6.92
N ASP A 47 -4.85 33.27 -7.48
CA ASP A 47 -4.33 31.95 -7.82
C ASP A 47 -4.15 31.18 -6.50
N ILE A 48 -5.27 30.68 -5.97
CA ILE A 48 -5.28 29.75 -4.85
C ILE A 48 -4.52 28.54 -5.35
N ASP A 49 -3.30 28.37 -4.85
CA ASP A 49 -2.48 27.19 -5.10
C ASP A 49 -3.25 25.96 -4.64
N LEU A 50 -3.93 25.34 -5.60
CA LEU A 50 -4.85 24.23 -5.37
C LEU A 50 -4.10 23.02 -4.82
N GLU A 51 -2.83 22.84 -5.20
CA GLU A 51 -1.99 21.75 -4.70
C GLU A 51 -1.54 22.02 -3.27
N ALA A 52 -1.13 23.25 -2.94
CA ALA A 52 -0.88 23.63 -1.55
C ALA A 52 -2.12 23.46 -0.67
N MET A 53 -3.31 23.80 -1.19
CA MET A 53 -4.57 23.60 -0.49
C MET A 53 -4.89 22.12 -0.27
N LYS A 54 -4.72 21.27 -1.29
CA LYS A 54 -4.91 19.81 -1.17
C LYS A 54 -3.95 19.19 -0.16
N LYS A 55 -2.65 19.55 -0.25
CA LYS A 55 -1.62 19.11 0.69
C LYS A 55 -1.93 19.54 2.13
N GLY A 56 -2.32 20.80 2.32
CA GLY A 56 -2.76 21.33 3.62
C GLY A 56 -3.97 20.58 4.17
N ASN A 57 -4.96 20.28 3.33
CA ASN A 57 -6.13 19.49 3.72
C ASN A 57 -5.75 18.06 4.13
N LEU A 58 -4.85 17.39 3.39
CA LEU A 58 -4.37 16.05 3.73
C LEU A 58 -3.63 16.04 5.07
N LYS A 59 -2.71 16.99 5.30
CA LYS A 59 -2.03 17.17 6.59
C LYS A 59 -3.02 17.35 7.74
N ASN A 60 -4.03 18.19 7.55
CA ASN A 60 -5.06 18.41 8.57
C ASN A 60 -5.83 17.12 8.88
N MET A 61 -6.21 16.34 7.86
CA MET A 61 -6.88 15.05 8.05
C MET A 61 -5.99 14.07 8.81
N ILE A 62 -4.70 13.95 8.45
CA ILE A 62 -3.72 13.10 9.16
C ILE A 62 -3.62 13.51 10.63
N ALA A 63 -3.46 14.81 10.90
CA ALA A 63 -3.37 15.34 12.26
C ALA A 63 -4.63 15.04 13.09
N ILE A 64 -5.81 15.14 12.46
CA ILE A 64 -7.07 14.81 13.12
C ILE A 64 -7.16 13.31 13.43
N VAL A 65 -6.81 12.43 12.49
CA VAL A 65 -6.79 10.98 12.73
C VAL A 65 -5.86 10.65 13.90
N LYS A 66 -4.61 11.15 13.88
CA LYS A 66 -3.64 10.96 14.98
C LYS A 66 -4.20 11.43 16.32
N LYS A 67 -4.82 12.61 16.35
CA LYS A 67 -5.40 13.19 17.57
C LYS A 67 -6.59 12.38 18.08
N LEU A 68 -7.46 11.90 17.19
CA LEU A 68 -8.61 11.07 17.55
C LEU A 68 -8.16 9.73 18.11
N VAL A 69 -7.23 9.05 17.45
CA VAL A 69 -6.64 7.80 17.95
C VAL A 69 -6.05 8.04 19.33
N ASN A 70 -5.12 8.99 19.48
CA ASN A 70 -4.48 9.26 20.78
C ASN A 70 -5.46 9.61 21.91
N LYS A 71 -6.50 10.40 21.63
CA LYS A 71 -7.50 10.77 22.64
C LYS A 71 -8.43 9.63 23.03
N THR A 72 -8.65 8.67 22.13
CA THR A 72 -9.61 7.58 22.35
C THR A 72 -8.95 6.25 22.69
N SER A 73 -7.62 6.14 22.55
CA SER A 73 -6.77 5.04 23.04
C SER A 73 -6.55 5.04 24.56
N GLY A 74 -7.47 5.63 25.33
CA GLY A 74 -7.40 5.66 26.80
C GLY A 74 -7.43 4.27 27.45
N PRO A 75 -7.24 4.18 28.78
CA PRO A 75 -7.15 2.90 29.48
C PRO A 75 -8.36 2.03 29.20
N PHE A 76 -8.08 0.73 28.95
CA PHE A 76 -9.06 -0.30 28.62
C PHE A 76 -10.29 -0.17 29.52
N SER A 77 -11.41 0.22 28.92
CA SER A 77 -12.70 0.33 29.61
C SER A 77 -13.56 -0.84 29.12
N PRO A 78 -13.47 -2.02 29.78
CA PRO A 78 -14.27 -3.15 29.37
C PRO A 78 -15.74 -2.78 29.47
N GLY A 79 -16.51 -3.03 28.43
CA GLY A 79 -17.95 -2.80 28.51
C GLY A 79 -18.58 -2.02 27.37
N VAL A 80 -17.87 -1.75 26.27
CA VAL A 80 -18.43 -1.00 25.14
C VAL A 80 -19.49 -1.87 24.45
N ASP A 81 -20.68 -1.33 24.21
CA ASP A 81 -21.72 -2.07 23.51
C ASP A 81 -21.38 -2.13 22.01
N PRO A 82 -21.68 -3.24 21.29
CA PRO A 82 -21.34 -3.36 19.87
C PRO A 82 -21.89 -2.22 18.99
N GLU A 83 -22.99 -1.60 19.40
CA GLU A 83 -23.62 -0.45 18.72
C GLU A 83 -22.74 0.82 18.77
N ASP A 84 -21.92 0.97 19.82
CA ASP A 84 -20.96 2.06 19.98
C ASP A 84 -19.72 1.87 19.08
N LEU A 85 -19.54 0.68 18.47
CA LEU A 85 -18.51 0.44 17.45
C LEU A 85 -18.81 1.16 16.13
N SER A 86 -19.95 1.86 16.02
CA SER A 86 -20.25 2.77 14.90
C SER A 86 -19.18 3.85 14.69
N VAL A 87 -18.43 4.22 15.72
CA VAL A 87 -17.27 5.12 15.62
C VAL A 87 -16.17 4.57 14.68
N LEU A 88 -16.05 3.24 14.57
CA LEU A 88 -15.10 2.58 13.67
C LEU A 88 -15.43 2.86 12.21
N TYR A 89 -16.71 2.88 11.84
CA TYR A 89 -17.14 3.22 10.47
C TYR A 89 -16.76 4.64 10.10
N LYS A 90 -17.02 5.60 11.00
CA LYS A 90 -16.66 7.00 10.79
C LYS A 90 -15.14 7.16 10.64
N MET A 91 -14.34 6.50 11.48
CA MET A 91 -12.88 6.51 11.32
C MET A 91 -12.44 5.89 9.98
N GLN A 92 -13.03 4.76 9.59
CA GLN A 92 -12.71 4.09 8.33
C GLN A 92 -13.01 4.96 7.11
N GLU A 93 -14.09 5.75 7.11
CA GLU A 93 -14.38 6.72 6.04
C GLU A 93 -13.27 7.76 5.90
N ILE A 94 -12.76 8.29 7.02
CA ILE A 94 -11.66 9.25 7.03
C ILE A 94 -10.39 8.61 6.47
N VAL A 95 -10.06 7.42 6.96
CA VAL A 95 -8.91 6.63 6.52
C VAL A 95 -9.01 6.31 5.03
N SER A 96 -10.21 6.01 4.53
CA SER A 96 -10.48 5.79 3.11
C SER A 96 -10.23 7.01 2.23
N ILE A 97 -10.41 8.22 2.76
CA ILE A 97 -10.11 9.46 2.04
C ILE A 97 -8.62 9.75 2.09
N VAL A 98 -8.02 9.61 3.28
CA VAL A 98 -6.58 9.81 3.51
C VAL A 98 -5.74 8.90 2.62
N PHE A 99 -6.14 7.64 2.47
CA PHE A 99 -5.47 6.65 1.62
C PHE A 99 -6.19 6.43 0.27
N SER A 100 -6.84 7.47 -0.25
CA SER A 100 -7.43 7.43 -1.60
C SER A 100 -6.38 7.59 -2.69
N GLU A 101 -6.62 7.02 -3.87
CA GLU A 101 -5.68 7.05 -4.99
C GLU A 101 -5.23 8.48 -5.37
N GLY A 102 -6.13 9.46 -5.28
CA GLY A 102 -5.82 10.86 -5.59
C GLY A 102 -4.87 11.55 -4.61
N GLN A 103 -4.50 10.90 -3.50
CA GLN A 103 -3.54 11.41 -2.52
C GLN A 103 -2.15 10.80 -2.68
N ALA A 104 -1.93 9.90 -3.64
CA ALA A 104 -0.68 9.14 -3.74
C ALA A 104 0.56 10.02 -3.92
N ASP A 105 0.52 11.02 -4.79
CA ASP A 105 1.66 11.92 -5.01
C ASP A 105 1.88 12.86 -3.81
N LEU A 106 0.80 13.33 -3.19
CA LEU A 106 0.88 14.12 -1.96
C LEU A 106 1.49 13.33 -0.80
N TRP A 107 1.18 12.04 -0.69
CA TRP A 107 1.79 11.16 0.31
C TRP A 107 3.31 11.04 0.12
N LYS A 108 3.81 10.95 -1.11
CA LYS A 108 5.26 10.92 -1.38
C LYS A 108 5.94 12.19 -0.86
N GLU A 109 5.32 13.36 -1.08
CA GLU A 109 5.84 14.62 -0.53
C GLU A 109 5.80 14.65 0.99
N LEU A 110 4.68 14.20 1.60
CA LEU A 110 4.55 14.17 3.05
C LEU A 110 5.54 13.21 3.71
N GLU A 111 5.81 12.06 3.09
CA GLU A 111 6.80 11.11 3.58
C GLU A 111 8.22 11.69 3.57
N ALA A 112 8.55 12.48 2.53
CA ALA A 112 9.79 13.25 2.45
C ALA A 112 9.88 14.34 3.53
N GLU A 113 8.75 14.88 3.97
CA GLU A 113 8.66 15.84 5.09
C GLU A 113 8.63 15.17 6.47
N GLY A 114 8.69 13.84 6.53
CA GLY A 114 8.79 13.07 7.77
C GLY A 114 7.48 12.46 8.26
N GLU A 115 6.35 12.65 7.56
CA GLU A 115 5.15 11.86 7.82
C GLU A 115 5.41 10.37 7.49
N ASP A 116 4.61 9.50 8.08
CA ASP A 116 4.76 8.05 7.95
C ASP A 116 3.38 7.43 7.75
N SER A 117 3.14 6.99 6.50
CA SER A 117 1.86 6.44 6.08
C SER A 117 1.57 5.10 6.77
N VAL A 118 2.60 4.27 7.00
CA VAL A 118 2.45 2.97 7.65
C VAL A 118 2.21 3.14 9.15
N ALA A 119 2.96 4.03 9.81
CA ALA A 119 2.74 4.30 11.23
C ALA A 119 1.33 4.82 11.49
N LEU A 120 0.80 5.69 10.62
CA LEU A 120 -0.60 6.13 10.69
C LEU A 120 -1.57 4.95 10.49
N LEU A 121 -1.33 4.12 9.49
CA LEU A 121 -2.16 2.97 9.16
C LEU A 121 -2.22 1.96 10.31
N THR A 122 -1.06 1.55 10.83
CA THR A 122 -0.91 0.62 11.96
C THR A 122 -1.54 1.20 13.22
N SER A 123 -1.37 2.50 13.49
CA SER A 123 -2.01 3.17 14.63
C SER A 123 -3.54 3.07 14.58
N VAL A 124 -4.14 3.22 13.39
CA VAL A 124 -5.58 3.06 13.19
C VAL A 124 -6.01 1.59 13.34
N GLN A 125 -5.23 0.65 12.81
CA GLN A 125 -5.48 -0.79 12.94
C GLN A 125 -5.48 -1.21 14.42
N ASP A 126 -4.43 -0.85 15.16
CA ASP A 126 -4.29 -1.17 16.58
C ASP A 126 -5.40 -0.53 17.42
N TRP A 127 -5.74 0.73 17.12
CA TRP A 127 -6.86 1.40 17.77
C TRP A 127 -8.18 0.67 17.52
N SER A 128 -8.46 0.28 16.26
CA SER A 128 -9.68 -0.43 15.89
C SER A 128 -9.77 -1.79 16.57
N MET A 129 -8.65 -2.53 16.63
CA MET A 129 -8.54 -3.79 17.36
C MET A 129 -8.73 -3.61 18.87
N SER A 130 -8.19 -2.53 19.47
CA SER A 130 -8.42 -2.20 20.89
C SER A 130 -9.90 -2.00 21.19
N LYS A 131 -10.62 -1.26 20.32
CA LYS A 131 -12.08 -1.08 20.49
C LYS A 131 -12.86 -2.37 20.33
N LEU A 132 -12.42 -3.25 19.44
CA LEU A 132 -12.97 -4.60 19.35
C LEU A 132 -12.70 -5.42 20.62
N LEU A 133 -11.53 -5.29 21.25
CA LEU A 133 -11.22 -5.95 22.52
C LEU A 133 -12.04 -5.40 23.70
N GLU A 134 -12.32 -4.09 23.72
CA GLU A 134 -13.13 -3.42 24.76
C GLU A 134 -14.63 -3.81 24.72
N SER A 135 -15.12 -4.32 23.57
CA SER A 135 -16.54 -4.63 23.40
C SER A 135 -17.02 -5.76 24.33
N LYS A 136 -18.24 -5.67 24.86
CA LYS A 136 -18.81 -6.76 25.67
C LYS A 136 -19.00 -8.01 24.81
N ALA A 137 -18.26 -9.07 25.13
CA ALA A 137 -18.48 -10.39 24.53
C ALA A 137 -19.66 -11.15 25.16
N THR A 138 -20.31 -10.59 26.18
CA THR A 138 -21.08 -11.37 27.15
C THR A 138 -22.49 -11.78 26.74
N GLU A 139 -23.01 -11.35 25.58
CA GLU A 139 -24.34 -11.83 25.11
C GLU A 139 -24.46 -12.10 23.60
N LYS A 140 -23.58 -11.55 22.74
CA LYS A 140 -23.61 -11.76 21.28
C LYS A 140 -22.20 -11.76 20.68
N ASN A 141 -21.96 -12.67 19.74
CA ASN A 141 -20.79 -12.62 18.88
C ASN A 141 -20.78 -11.30 18.09
N VAL A 142 -19.62 -10.64 18.02
CA VAL A 142 -19.43 -9.49 17.13
C VAL A 142 -19.04 -10.04 15.77
N ASP A 143 -19.75 -9.64 14.72
CA ASP A 143 -19.41 -9.93 13.33
C ASP A 143 -19.81 -8.72 12.49
N MET A 144 -18.84 -7.85 12.22
CA MET A 144 -19.05 -6.58 11.55
C MET A 144 -18.21 -6.51 10.28
N LEU A 145 -18.85 -6.17 9.18
CA LEU A 145 -18.19 -5.85 7.92
C LEU A 145 -18.44 -4.38 7.59
N MET A 146 -17.36 -3.60 7.62
CA MET A 146 -17.33 -2.17 7.33
C MET A 146 -16.71 -1.96 5.96
N MET A 147 -17.39 -1.25 5.06
CA MET A 147 -16.92 -1.01 3.70
C MET A 147 -16.99 0.48 3.38
N SER A 148 -15.89 1.02 2.88
CA SER A 148 -15.78 2.36 2.32
C SER A 148 -15.15 2.26 0.92
N GLU A 149 -14.87 3.40 0.28
CA GLU A 149 -14.37 3.44 -1.10
C GLU A 149 -13.01 2.72 -1.25
N ASN A 150 -12.08 2.94 -0.32
CA ASN A 150 -10.70 2.45 -0.40
C ASN A 150 -10.33 1.47 0.72
N VAL A 151 -11.20 1.24 1.71
CA VAL A 151 -10.95 0.35 2.85
C VAL A 151 -12.13 -0.58 3.07
N ALA A 152 -11.85 -1.85 3.33
CA ALA A 152 -12.83 -2.79 3.85
C ALA A 152 -12.27 -3.51 5.07
N THR A 153 -13.07 -3.63 6.13
CA THR A 153 -12.68 -4.24 7.40
C THR A 153 -13.72 -5.25 7.86
N GLN A 154 -13.30 -6.50 8.09
CA GLN A 154 -14.06 -7.47 8.87
C GLN A 154 -13.53 -7.49 10.30
N SER A 155 -14.40 -7.29 11.27
CA SER A 155 -14.11 -7.39 12.71
C SER A 155 -14.99 -8.47 13.31
N ILE A 156 -14.38 -9.50 13.88
CA ILE A 156 -15.09 -10.63 14.50
C ILE A 156 -14.61 -10.78 15.95
N LYS A 157 -15.53 -10.97 16.88
CA LYS A 157 -15.21 -11.35 18.26
C LYS A 157 -16.13 -12.47 18.73
N SER A 158 -15.55 -13.61 19.08
CA SER A 158 -16.29 -14.80 19.47
C SER A 158 -15.37 -15.79 20.21
N PRO A 159 -15.91 -16.71 21.03
CA PRO A 159 -15.12 -17.78 21.61
C PRO A 159 -14.38 -18.62 20.54
N PRO A 160 -13.10 -19.01 20.76
CA PRO A 160 -12.31 -19.80 19.80
C PRO A 160 -13.03 -21.04 19.25
N LYS A 161 -13.73 -21.77 20.14
CA LYS A 161 -14.47 -22.98 19.78
C LYS A 161 -15.62 -22.71 18.81
N GLU A 162 -16.30 -21.57 18.94
CA GLU A 162 -17.38 -21.19 18.04
C GLU A 162 -16.84 -20.77 16.67
N LEU A 163 -15.75 -20.00 16.64
CA LEU A 163 -15.05 -19.61 15.42
C LEU A 163 -14.52 -20.84 14.67
N ALA A 164 -13.86 -21.75 15.38
CA ALA A 164 -13.38 -23.01 14.82
C ALA A 164 -14.55 -23.82 14.24
N LYS A 165 -15.66 -23.97 14.96
CA LYS A 165 -16.84 -24.69 14.46
C LYS A 165 -17.46 -24.04 13.22
N LYS A 166 -17.52 -22.70 13.16
CA LYS A 166 -18.11 -21.95 12.04
C LYS A 166 -17.27 -22.03 10.78
N HIS A 167 -15.95 -22.06 10.91
CA HIS A 167 -15.02 -21.92 9.79
C HIS A 167 -14.15 -23.16 9.50
N ALA A 168 -14.18 -24.20 10.32
CA ALA A 168 -13.25 -25.33 10.17
C ALA A 168 -13.26 -25.95 8.75
N PRO A 169 -12.07 -26.29 8.20
CA PRO A 169 -10.75 -26.12 8.81
C PRO A 169 -10.09 -24.74 8.55
N TYR A 170 -10.70 -23.89 7.72
CA TYR A 170 -10.11 -22.64 7.24
C TYR A 170 -11.09 -21.47 7.25
N MET A 171 -10.65 -20.36 7.82
CA MET A 171 -11.30 -19.07 7.63
C MET A 171 -10.87 -18.45 6.30
N TYR A 172 -11.83 -17.90 5.56
CA TYR A 172 -11.60 -17.21 4.29
C TYR A 172 -12.02 -15.74 4.43
N PHE A 173 -11.12 -14.83 4.07
CA PHE A 173 -11.39 -13.41 4.06
C PHE A 173 -10.79 -12.80 2.78
N PRO A 174 -11.53 -12.01 2.00
CA PRO A 174 -12.98 -11.88 1.97
C PRO A 174 -13.62 -13.22 1.56
N ASP A 175 -14.83 -13.49 2.05
CA ASP A 175 -15.63 -14.63 1.58
C ASP A 175 -16.58 -14.17 0.45
N TYR A 176 -16.00 -13.97 -0.74
CA TYR A 176 -16.75 -13.59 -1.94
C TYR A 176 -17.80 -14.63 -2.37
N GLY A 177 -17.69 -15.87 -1.90
CA GLY A 177 -18.59 -16.96 -2.27
C GLY A 177 -19.89 -16.94 -1.48
N LYS A 178 -19.84 -16.59 -0.19
CA LYS A 178 -20.98 -16.74 0.72
C LYS A 178 -21.63 -15.43 1.16
N ASP A 179 -20.87 -14.34 1.28
CA ASP A 179 -21.39 -13.07 1.81
C ASP A 179 -21.79 -12.10 0.67
N PRO A 180 -23.08 -11.72 0.55
CA PRO A 180 -23.54 -10.74 -0.42
C PRO A 180 -22.83 -9.38 -0.32
N LYS A 181 -22.41 -8.96 0.88
CA LYS A 181 -21.69 -7.70 1.09
C LYS A 181 -20.29 -7.75 0.46
N TRP A 182 -19.60 -8.88 0.59
CA TRP A 182 -18.31 -9.08 -0.10
C TRP A 182 -18.48 -9.10 -1.62
N GLN A 183 -19.57 -9.66 -2.13
CA GLN A 183 -19.89 -9.60 -3.57
C GLN A 183 -20.16 -8.17 -4.06
N GLU A 184 -20.78 -7.32 -3.23
CA GLU A 184 -20.96 -5.91 -3.53
C GLU A 184 -19.60 -5.19 -3.62
N LEU A 185 -18.71 -5.42 -2.63
CA LEU A 185 -17.36 -4.86 -2.65
C LEU A 185 -16.59 -5.31 -3.89
N ARG A 186 -16.67 -6.60 -4.24
CA ARG A 186 -16.04 -7.16 -5.44
C ARG A 186 -16.45 -6.39 -6.69
N LYS A 187 -17.74 -6.06 -6.83
CA LYS A 187 -18.24 -5.26 -7.96
C LYS A 187 -17.69 -3.82 -7.90
N LYS A 188 -17.72 -3.18 -6.73
CA LYS A 188 -17.18 -1.82 -6.52
C LYS A 188 -15.68 -1.72 -6.84
N TRP A 189 -14.91 -2.75 -6.53
CA TRP A 189 -13.46 -2.81 -6.76
C TRP A 189 -13.10 -3.53 -8.07
N GLY A 190 -13.97 -3.45 -9.08
CA GLY A 190 -13.66 -3.90 -10.45
C GLY A 190 -13.37 -5.40 -10.54
N GLY A 191 -14.12 -6.23 -9.81
CA GLY A 191 -13.97 -7.69 -9.84
C GLY A 191 -12.87 -8.25 -8.94
N ALA A 192 -12.46 -7.52 -7.89
CA ALA A 192 -11.40 -7.93 -6.95
C ALA A 192 -11.48 -9.41 -6.56
N ALA A 193 -10.32 -10.05 -6.50
CA ALA A 193 -10.18 -11.48 -6.26
C ALA A 193 -9.21 -11.82 -5.12
N ASP A 194 -8.62 -10.82 -4.47
CA ASP A 194 -7.69 -11.02 -3.37
C ASP A 194 -8.36 -11.78 -2.21
N GLN A 195 -7.69 -12.79 -1.67
CA GLN A 195 -8.26 -13.63 -0.59
C GLN A 195 -7.16 -14.24 0.28
N MET A 196 -7.40 -14.30 1.58
CA MET A 196 -6.61 -15.03 2.56
C MET A 196 -7.36 -16.28 3.03
N ARG A 197 -6.64 -17.40 3.11
CA ARG A 197 -7.04 -18.64 3.76
C ARG A 197 -6.20 -18.80 5.02
N ILE A 198 -6.86 -18.84 6.17
CA ILE A 198 -6.23 -18.85 7.48
C ILE A 198 -6.66 -20.10 8.25
N PRO A 199 -5.73 -20.91 8.78
CA PRO A 199 -6.08 -22.12 9.51
C PRO A 199 -6.80 -21.78 10.81
N THR A 200 -7.88 -22.50 11.14
CA THR A 200 -8.55 -22.31 12.44
C THR A 200 -7.71 -22.77 13.63
N ALA A 201 -6.65 -23.54 13.39
CA ALA A 201 -5.72 -23.99 14.41
C ALA A 201 -5.04 -22.82 15.16
N ILE A 202 -4.88 -21.66 14.52
CA ILE A 202 -4.26 -20.48 15.15
C ILE A 202 -5.07 -19.93 16.34
N LEU A 203 -6.34 -20.30 16.46
CA LEU A 203 -7.23 -19.81 17.52
C LEU A 203 -6.89 -20.47 18.88
N GLY A 204 -6.20 -21.61 18.86
CA GLY A 204 -5.85 -22.36 20.07
C GLY A 204 -7.07 -22.82 20.89
N GLU A 205 -6.83 -23.13 22.16
CA GLU A 205 -7.86 -23.64 23.09
C GLU A 205 -8.27 -22.63 24.17
N SER A 206 -8.01 -21.34 23.96
CA SER A 206 -8.29 -20.29 24.96
C SER A 206 -9.78 -20.26 25.37
N ALA A 207 -10.02 -19.99 26.66
CA ALA A 207 -11.36 -19.73 27.17
C ALA A 207 -11.82 -18.29 26.92
N GLU A 208 -10.88 -17.37 26.67
CA GLU A 208 -11.19 -15.97 26.39
C GLU A 208 -11.66 -15.79 24.94
N PRO A 209 -12.64 -14.89 24.69
CA PRO A 209 -13.05 -14.55 23.34
C PRO A 209 -11.89 -14.04 22.48
N THR A 210 -11.78 -14.54 21.27
CA THR A 210 -10.79 -14.09 20.29
C THR A 210 -11.37 -12.99 19.43
N SER A 211 -10.59 -11.92 19.26
CA SER A 211 -10.85 -10.84 18.32
C SER A 211 -10.01 -11.05 17.07
N ILE A 212 -10.67 -11.08 15.91
CA ILE A 212 -10.08 -11.18 14.58
C ILE A 212 -10.39 -9.90 13.82
N GLN A 213 -9.39 -9.37 13.14
CA GLN A 213 -9.57 -8.25 12.23
C GLN A 213 -8.86 -8.50 10.91
N SER A 214 -9.59 -8.33 9.82
CA SER A 214 -9.05 -8.40 8.46
C SER A 214 -9.34 -7.09 7.74
N MET A 215 -8.30 -6.42 7.25
CA MET A 215 -8.42 -5.14 6.53
C MET A 215 -7.86 -5.23 5.12
N TYR A 216 -8.51 -4.55 4.17
CA TYR A 216 -8.14 -4.52 2.76
C TYR A 216 -8.04 -3.08 2.29
N TYR A 217 -6.97 -2.77 1.58
CA TYR A 217 -6.69 -1.43 1.09
C TYR A 217 -6.62 -1.41 -0.43
N ASN A 218 -7.60 -0.75 -1.05
CA ASN A 218 -7.75 -0.75 -2.50
C ASN A 218 -6.63 0.04 -3.20
N ALA A 219 -6.23 1.19 -2.63
CA ALA A 219 -5.28 2.12 -3.26
C ALA A 219 -3.95 2.28 -2.52
N TYR A 220 -3.80 1.72 -1.31
CA TYR A 220 -2.62 1.97 -0.47
C TYR A 220 -1.30 1.49 -1.10
N HIS A 221 -1.35 0.51 -1.99
CA HIS A 221 -0.19 0.02 -2.74
C HIS A 221 0.53 1.10 -3.59
N LYS A 222 -0.14 2.22 -3.90
CA LYS A 222 0.40 3.36 -4.66
C LYS A 222 1.16 4.38 -3.80
N MET A 223 1.04 4.28 -2.48
CA MET A 223 1.56 5.27 -1.51
C MET A 223 2.29 4.62 -0.33
N ALA A 224 2.33 3.30 -0.25
CA ALA A 224 3.11 2.60 0.75
C ALA A 224 4.61 2.89 0.55
N PRO A 225 5.38 3.07 1.64
CA PRO A 225 6.82 3.29 1.54
C PRO A 225 7.49 2.04 1.00
N LEU A 226 8.46 2.23 0.11
CA LEU A 226 9.15 1.14 -0.58
C LEU A 226 10.61 1.05 -0.16
N GLN A 227 11.18 2.10 0.45
CA GLN A 227 12.56 2.17 0.87
C GLN A 227 12.79 1.35 2.15
N ASN A 228 13.80 0.50 2.14
CA ASN A 228 14.28 -0.25 3.30
C ASN A 228 15.70 -0.80 3.05
N SER A 229 16.24 -1.61 3.97
CA SER A 229 17.55 -2.26 3.80
C SER A 229 17.66 -3.18 2.58
N ILE A 230 16.55 -3.69 2.05
CA ILE A 230 16.50 -4.58 0.88
C ILE A 230 16.46 -3.78 -0.43
N THR A 231 15.60 -2.75 -0.50
CA THR A 231 15.39 -1.93 -1.70
C THR A 231 16.32 -0.71 -1.78
N GLY A 232 17.00 -0.37 -0.68
CA GLY A 232 17.83 0.81 -0.55
C GLY A 232 17.05 2.13 -0.55
N LEU A 233 17.79 3.24 -0.61
CA LEU A 233 17.22 4.59 -0.69
C LEU A 233 16.62 4.89 -2.08
N ASN A 234 17.07 4.18 -3.11
CA ASN A 234 16.63 4.36 -4.49
C ASN A 234 15.75 3.17 -4.94
N ALA A 235 14.46 3.22 -4.62
CA ALA A 235 13.47 2.22 -5.01
C ALA A 235 12.96 2.38 -6.46
N THR A 236 13.76 2.95 -7.36
CA THR A 236 13.34 3.17 -8.75
C THR A 236 12.95 1.85 -9.42
N GLY A 237 11.74 1.80 -9.96
CA GLY A 237 11.21 0.61 -10.66
C GLY A 237 10.67 -0.48 -9.73
N VAL A 238 10.79 -0.33 -8.41
CA VAL A 238 10.14 -1.20 -7.41
C VAL A 238 8.77 -0.62 -7.10
N PHE A 239 7.75 -1.47 -6.98
CA PHE A 239 6.40 -1.05 -6.55
C PHE A 239 5.60 -2.23 -5.99
N LEU A 240 4.52 -1.94 -5.28
CA LEU A 240 3.57 -2.98 -4.86
C LEU A 240 2.57 -3.26 -6.00
N ASP A 241 2.57 -4.49 -6.51
CA ASP A 241 1.70 -4.94 -7.60
C ASP A 241 0.46 -5.69 -7.11
N SER A 242 0.09 -5.54 -5.84
CA SER A 242 -1.16 -6.06 -5.28
C SER A 242 -1.82 -5.03 -4.38
N ARG A 243 -3.09 -5.26 -4.04
CA ARG A 243 -3.68 -4.59 -2.88
C ARG A 243 -2.91 -4.97 -1.62
N VAL A 244 -2.94 -4.10 -0.62
CA VAL A 244 -2.37 -4.37 0.70
C VAL A 244 -3.46 -4.95 1.58
N ILE A 245 -3.14 -6.04 2.28
CA ILE A 245 -4.08 -6.77 3.12
C ILE A 245 -3.46 -6.95 4.50
N SER A 246 -4.23 -6.71 5.56
CA SER A 246 -3.80 -6.91 6.93
C SER A 246 -4.69 -7.93 7.62
N PHE A 247 -4.08 -8.77 8.44
CA PHE A 247 -4.78 -9.71 9.31
C PHE A 247 -4.17 -9.75 10.70
N GLY A 248 -5.00 -9.60 11.72
CA GLY A 248 -4.59 -9.61 13.11
C GLY A 248 -5.53 -10.44 13.98
N VAL A 249 -4.95 -11.08 15.00
CA VAL A 249 -5.66 -11.84 16.03
C VAL A 249 -5.19 -11.38 17.40
N LYS A 250 -6.15 -11.11 18.30
CA LYS A 250 -5.90 -10.73 19.70
C LYS A 250 -6.82 -11.53 20.65
N PRO A 251 -6.44 -11.72 21.93
CA PRO A 251 -5.22 -11.23 22.56
C PRO A 251 -3.95 -11.95 22.09
N THR A 252 -4.06 -13.25 21.80
CA THR A 252 -2.96 -14.10 21.32
C THR A 252 -3.44 -15.05 20.23
N TYR A 253 -2.50 -15.63 19.49
CA TYR A 253 -2.74 -16.69 18.53
C TYR A 253 -1.60 -17.72 18.63
N ASP A 254 -1.87 -18.96 18.23
CA ASP A 254 -0.88 -20.01 18.15
C ASP A 254 0.02 -19.79 16.92
N LYS A 255 1.28 -19.41 17.18
CA LYS A 255 2.29 -19.18 16.13
C LYS A 255 2.81 -20.50 15.55
N ASP A 256 2.89 -21.55 16.36
CA ASP A 256 3.42 -22.84 15.93
C ASP A 256 2.48 -23.52 14.94
N ALA A 257 1.17 -23.25 15.08
CA ALA A 257 0.18 -23.66 14.08
C ALA A 257 0.52 -23.14 12.67
N LEU A 258 1.02 -21.90 12.55
CA LEU A 258 1.37 -21.29 11.25
C LEU A 258 2.67 -21.84 10.63
N ILE A 259 3.56 -22.41 11.44
CA ILE A 259 4.75 -23.11 10.94
C ILE A 259 4.33 -24.38 10.19
N SER A 260 3.29 -25.07 10.70
CA SER A 260 2.80 -26.33 10.12
C SER A 260 1.76 -26.14 9.01
N ASP A 261 0.87 -25.15 9.12
CA ASP A 261 -0.15 -24.80 8.14
C ASP A 261 -0.14 -23.27 7.97
N PRO A 262 0.63 -22.74 7.00
CA PRO A 262 0.81 -21.31 6.84
C PRO A 262 -0.44 -20.61 6.31
N VAL A 263 -0.49 -19.29 6.50
CA VAL A 263 -1.47 -18.43 5.86
C VAL A 263 -1.25 -18.45 4.36
N ILE A 264 -2.28 -18.79 3.59
CA ILE A 264 -2.23 -18.75 2.13
C ILE A 264 -2.95 -17.49 1.65
N ILE A 265 -2.26 -16.68 0.86
CA ILE A 265 -2.75 -15.38 0.39
C ILE A 265 -2.74 -15.40 -1.13
N PHE A 266 -3.90 -15.20 -1.72
CA PHE A 266 -4.08 -14.98 -3.15
C PHE A 266 -4.15 -13.48 -3.42
N LEU A 267 -3.25 -12.98 -4.28
CA LEU A 267 -3.10 -11.56 -4.58
C LEU A 267 -3.18 -11.32 -6.10
N GLU A 268 -4.09 -10.44 -6.51
CA GLU A 268 -4.32 -10.04 -7.91
C GLU A 268 -3.29 -8.97 -8.34
N HIS A 269 -2.71 -9.15 -9.52
CA HIS A 269 -1.75 -8.20 -10.11
C HIS A 269 -2.48 -6.91 -10.53
N GLN A 270 -2.20 -5.80 -9.85
CA GLN A 270 -2.87 -4.53 -10.13
C GLN A 270 -2.44 -3.94 -11.47
N TRP A 271 -1.18 -4.14 -11.88
CA TRP A 271 -0.65 -3.66 -13.14
C TRP A 271 -1.35 -4.30 -14.35
N GLU A 272 -1.43 -5.63 -14.37
CA GLU A 272 -2.07 -6.33 -15.50
C GLU A 272 -3.57 -6.03 -15.57
N LYS A 273 -4.23 -5.88 -14.42
CA LYS A 273 -5.62 -5.43 -14.35
C LYS A 273 -5.82 -4.05 -14.98
N GLN A 274 -4.94 -3.10 -14.65
CA GLN A 274 -5.02 -1.75 -15.23
C GLN A 274 -4.80 -1.78 -16.75
N LYS A 275 -3.89 -2.61 -17.24
CA LYS A 275 -3.65 -2.81 -18.68
C LYS A 275 -4.89 -3.34 -19.40
N LEU A 276 -5.56 -4.36 -18.87
CA LEU A 276 -6.80 -4.89 -19.44
C LEU A 276 -7.93 -3.85 -19.47
N LEU A 277 -8.01 -2.97 -18.46
CA LEU A 277 -9.03 -1.93 -18.38
C LEU A 277 -8.79 -0.74 -19.32
N ARG A 278 -7.53 -0.46 -19.70
CA ARG A 278 -7.16 0.65 -20.58
C ARG A 278 -7.50 0.40 -22.05
N GLY A 279 -7.73 -0.86 -22.44
CA GLY A 279 -8.08 -1.24 -23.81
C GLY A 279 -6.91 -1.10 -24.81
N PRO A 280 -7.10 -1.54 -26.06
CA PRO A 280 -6.02 -1.60 -27.07
C PRO A 280 -5.59 -0.24 -27.64
N SER A 281 -6.24 0.86 -27.24
CA SER A 281 -6.02 2.21 -27.77
C SER A 281 -5.30 3.16 -26.81
N ALA A 282 -4.91 2.70 -25.61
CA ALA A 282 -4.11 3.51 -24.71
C ALA A 282 -2.69 3.62 -25.25
N GLU A 283 -2.12 4.83 -25.25
CA GLU A 283 -0.70 5.05 -25.56
C GLU A 283 0.16 4.03 -24.81
N GLU A 284 1.12 3.42 -25.52
CA GLU A 284 2.15 2.56 -24.93
C GLU A 284 2.97 3.39 -23.94
N LEU A 285 2.47 3.52 -22.71
CA LEU A 285 3.29 3.93 -21.58
C LEU A 285 4.44 2.93 -21.47
N GLU A 286 5.67 3.43 -21.31
CA GLU A 286 6.84 2.59 -21.09
C GLU A 286 6.54 1.58 -19.98
N HIS A 287 6.41 0.32 -20.36
CA HIS A 287 5.98 -0.72 -19.45
C HIS A 287 7.12 -1.03 -18.47
N PRO A 288 6.88 -0.99 -17.15
CA PRO A 288 7.85 -1.49 -16.21
C PRO A 288 8.03 -2.99 -16.50
N LYS A 289 9.24 -3.37 -16.89
CA LYS A 289 9.56 -4.77 -17.18
C LYS A 289 9.63 -5.52 -15.86
N ILE A 290 8.57 -6.20 -15.45
CA ILE A 290 8.56 -6.98 -14.21
C ILE A 290 9.31 -8.29 -14.44
N GLU A 291 10.44 -8.51 -13.76
CA GLU A 291 11.16 -9.79 -13.81
C GLU A 291 10.59 -10.78 -12.80
N SER A 292 10.29 -10.31 -11.59
CA SER A 292 9.76 -11.15 -10.53
C SER A 292 8.78 -10.41 -9.63
N ARG A 293 7.91 -11.19 -9.01
CA ARG A 293 6.99 -10.77 -7.96
C ARG A 293 7.30 -11.58 -6.72
N GLU A 294 7.59 -10.88 -5.63
CA GLU A 294 7.92 -11.48 -4.34
C GLU A 294 6.79 -11.26 -3.35
N CYS A 295 6.51 -12.30 -2.57
CA CYS A 295 5.55 -12.23 -1.47
C CYS A 295 6.22 -11.54 -0.29
N VAL A 296 5.66 -10.42 0.15
CA VAL A 296 6.26 -9.61 1.22
C VAL A 296 5.27 -9.37 2.36
N ARG A 297 5.82 -9.26 3.57
CA ARG A 297 5.14 -8.74 4.76
C ARG A 297 5.80 -7.46 5.24
N TRP A 298 5.03 -6.60 5.89
CA TRP A 298 5.60 -5.46 6.62
C TRP A 298 6.33 -5.93 7.88
N SER A 299 7.49 -5.35 8.15
CA SER A 299 8.29 -5.59 9.36
C SER A 299 8.76 -4.27 9.94
N ASP A 300 8.34 -3.97 11.17
CA ASP A 300 8.69 -2.73 11.89
C ASP A 300 10.16 -2.68 12.34
N THR A 301 10.89 -3.80 12.22
CA THR A 301 12.27 -3.97 12.69
C THR A 301 13.32 -3.73 11.61
N LEU A 302 12.92 -3.51 10.36
CA LEU A 302 13.87 -3.31 9.26
C LEU A 302 14.45 -1.91 9.33
N GLU A 303 15.76 -1.82 9.53
CA GLU A 303 16.47 -0.55 9.47
C GLU A 303 16.51 -0.04 8.02
N ILE A 304 16.32 1.27 7.87
CA ILE A 304 16.53 1.96 6.61
C ILE A 304 17.92 2.62 6.69
N PRO A 305 18.89 2.26 5.84
CA PRO A 305 20.21 2.87 5.87
C PRO A 305 20.12 4.39 5.85
N GLU A 306 20.88 5.05 6.74
CA GLU A 306 20.97 6.51 6.83
C GLU A 306 19.66 7.24 7.19
N SER A 307 18.67 6.52 7.73
CA SER A 307 17.39 7.09 8.16
C SER A 307 17.08 6.75 9.62
N VAL A 308 16.35 7.63 10.30
CA VAL A 308 15.81 7.41 11.65
C VAL A 308 14.54 6.54 11.60
N LYS A 309 13.94 6.39 10.41
CA LYS A 309 12.75 5.57 10.20
C LYS A 309 13.13 4.09 10.16
N VAL A 310 12.30 3.27 10.80
CA VAL A 310 12.36 1.81 10.77
C VAL A 310 11.07 1.28 10.18
N GLY A 311 11.14 0.15 9.48
CA GLY A 311 10.00 -0.40 8.78
C GLY A 311 10.31 -0.71 7.32
N GLY A 312 9.83 -1.85 6.83
CA GLY A 312 9.97 -2.19 5.43
C GLY A 312 9.20 -3.44 5.03
N TRP A 313 9.08 -3.65 3.72
CA TRP A 313 8.56 -4.87 3.14
C TRP A 313 9.68 -5.92 3.06
N THR A 314 9.47 -7.09 3.64
CA THR A 314 10.42 -8.21 3.62
C THR A 314 9.75 -9.49 3.15
N ALA A 315 10.50 -10.31 2.42
CA ALA A 315 10.11 -11.66 2.06
C ALA A 315 10.32 -12.67 3.21
N GLU A 316 10.94 -12.27 4.32
CA GLU A 316 11.20 -13.16 5.46
C GLU A 316 9.89 -13.73 6.03
N GLY A 317 9.82 -15.05 6.12
CA GLY A 317 8.62 -15.77 6.58
C GLY A 317 7.50 -15.86 5.53
N CYS A 318 7.72 -15.36 4.31
CA CYS A 318 6.76 -15.45 3.20
C CYS A 318 7.41 -16.08 1.97
N THR A 319 6.74 -17.05 1.37
CA THR A 319 7.21 -17.76 0.19
C THR A 319 6.18 -17.73 -0.93
N ARG A 320 6.66 -17.66 -2.16
CA ARG A 320 5.81 -17.71 -3.36
C ARG A 320 5.48 -19.15 -3.70
N VAL A 321 4.20 -19.52 -3.62
CA VAL A 321 3.69 -20.86 -3.93
C VAL A 321 3.43 -21.03 -5.43
N ASN A 322 2.74 -20.05 -6.01
CA ASN A 322 2.38 -20.06 -7.44
C ASN A 322 2.33 -18.62 -7.95
N SER A 323 2.68 -18.41 -9.21
CA SER A 323 2.59 -17.09 -9.84
C SER A 323 2.23 -17.26 -11.32
N THR A 324 1.23 -16.51 -11.74
CA THR A 324 0.74 -16.47 -13.12
C THR A 324 0.89 -15.06 -13.68
N GLU A 325 0.35 -14.78 -14.85
CA GLU A 325 0.30 -13.42 -15.38
C GLU A 325 -0.62 -12.49 -14.56
N PHE A 326 -1.68 -13.03 -13.96
CA PHE A 326 -2.74 -12.23 -13.33
C PHE A 326 -2.75 -12.25 -11.81
N TYR A 327 -2.11 -13.24 -11.19
CA TYR A 327 -2.13 -13.41 -9.74
C TYR A 327 -0.91 -14.16 -9.22
N THR A 328 -0.63 -13.97 -7.95
CA THR A 328 0.37 -14.72 -7.20
C THR A 328 -0.23 -15.25 -5.89
N THR A 329 0.13 -16.47 -5.53
CA THR A 329 -0.23 -17.11 -4.28
C THR A 329 0.99 -17.16 -3.37
N CYS A 330 0.83 -16.62 -2.17
CA CYS A 330 1.83 -16.53 -1.12
C CYS A 330 1.51 -17.48 0.03
N SER A 331 2.55 -17.95 0.71
CA SER A 331 2.48 -18.77 1.92
C SER A 331 3.33 -18.09 3.00
N CYS A 332 2.70 -17.61 4.06
CA CYS A 332 3.37 -16.88 5.14
C CYS A 332 3.19 -17.58 6.50
N ASP A 333 4.26 -17.65 7.28
CA ASP A 333 4.33 -18.30 8.60
C ASP A 333 3.91 -17.39 9.77
N SER A 334 3.54 -16.16 9.48
CA SER A 334 3.23 -15.13 10.47
C SER A 334 2.06 -14.28 10.01
N LEU A 335 1.35 -13.68 10.97
CA LEU A 335 0.28 -12.72 10.70
C LEU A 335 0.85 -11.31 10.56
N GLY A 336 0.18 -10.44 9.80
CA GLY A 336 0.60 -9.06 9.63
C GLY A 336 -0.05 -8.41 8.42
N MET A 337 0.71 -7.50 7.80
CA MET A 337 0.32 -6.78 6.59
C MET A 337 1.11 -7.34 5.40
N PHE A 338 0.41 -7.69 4.31
CA PHE A 338 0.95 -8.43 3.17
C PHE A 338 0.73 -7.71 1.86
N ALA A 339 1.65 -7.90 0.92
CA ALA A 339 1.57 -7.42 -0.45
C ALA A 339 2.45 -8.25 -1.40
N LEU A 340 2.37 -7.95 -2.70
CA LEU A 340 3.33 -8.38 -3.71
C LEU A 340 4.27 -7.23 -4.06
N LEU A 341 5.57 -7.45 -3.90
CA LEU A 341 6.60 -6.54 -4.37
C LEU A 341 6.97 -6.93 -5.81
N ALA A 342 6.74 -6.04 -6.77
CA ALA A 342 7.25 -6.19 -8.12
C ALA A 342 8.66 -5.61 -8.19
N LEU A 343 9.59 -6.45 -8.61
CA LEU A 343 10.99 -6.07 -8.80
C LEU A 343 11.24 -5.81 -10.29
N PRO A 344 11.95 -4.71 -10.61
CA PRO A 344 12.44 -4.50 -11.97
C PRO A 344 13.35 -5.66 -12.36
N PRO A 345 13.68 -5.82 -13.64
CA PRO A 345 14.74 -6.75 -14.00
C PRO A 345 15.96 -6.26 -13.24
N VAL A 346 16.60 -7.13 -12.47
CA VAL A 346 17.96 -6.83 -12.01
C VAL A 346 18.66 -6.38 -13.28
N PRO A 347 19.23 -5.16 -13.36
CA PRO A 347 20.07 -4.86 -14.49
C PRO A 347 21.09 -5.98 -14.43
N LYS A 348 20.96 -6.98 -15.33
CA LYS A 348 21.94 -8.05 -15.48
C LYS A 348 23.21 -7.28 -15.41
N LYS A 349 23.99 -7.46 -14.31
CA LYS A 349 25.13 -6.59 -13.99
C LYS A 349 25.68 -6.26 -15.35
N TYR A 350 25.63 -4.99 -15.74
CA TYR A 350 26.40 -4.60 -16.90
C TYR A 350 27.79 -4.92 -16.37
N VAL A 351 28.25 -6.13 -16.65
CA VAL A 351 29.65 -6.47 -16.70
C VAL A 351 30.00 -5.56 -17.83
N GLU A 352 30.35 -4.32 -17.47
CA GLU A 352 31.14 -3.44 -18.27
C GLU A 352 32.18 -4.38 -18.85
N PRO A 353 32.04 -4.77 -20.13
CA PRO A 353 32.85 -5.83 -20.69
C PRO A 353 34.27 -5.39 -20.40
N GLU A 354 34.97 -6.14 -19.54
CA GLU A 354 36.25 -5.76 -18.94
C GLU A 354 37.01 -4.93 -19.95
N ASP A 355 37.12 -3.60 -19.70
CA ASP A 355 37.50 -2.59 -20.69
C ASP A 355 38.31 -3.21 -21.82
N GLU A 356 37.56 -3.51 -22.87
CA GLU A 356 37.91 -4.50 -23.87
C GLU A 356 39.28 -4.11 -24.41
N THR A 357 40.32 -4.85 -24.04
CA THR A 357 41.74 -4.47 -24.23
C THR A 357 42.04 -4.09 -25.69
N TRP A 358 41.21 -4.58 -26.62
CA TRP A 358 41.23 -4.21 -28.02
C TRP A 358 40.97 -2.72 -28.29
N VAL A 359 40.12 -2.01 -27.53
CA VAL A 359 39.87 -0.57 -27.72
C VAL A 359 41.14 0.22 -27.40
N PHE A 360 41.85 -0.15 -26.34
CA PHE A 360 43.14 0.45 -25.99
C PHE A 360 44.21 0.14 -27.05
N VAL A 361 44.24 -1.09 -27.57
CA VAL A 361 45.16 -1.51 -28.64
C VAL A 361 44.86 -0.78 -29.96
N VAL A 362 43.60 -0.68 -30.38
CA VAL A 362 43.20 0.01 -31.61
C VAL A 362 43.49 1.50 -31.52
N ARG A 363 43.23 2.12 -30.36
CA ARG A 363 43.55 3.54 -30.13
C ARG A 363 45.07 3.77 -30.11
N GLY A 364 45.84 2.86 -29.50
CA GLY A 364 47.30 2.89 -29.51
C GLY A 364 47.90 2.73 -30.91
N LEU A 365 47.37 1.80 -31.72
CA LEU A 365 47.77 1.62 -33.12
C LEU A 365 47.43 2.84 -33.97
N GLY A 366 46.23 3.42 -33.79
CA GLY A 366 45.81 4.64 -34.49
C GLY A 366 46.73 5.83 -34.21
N TYR A 367 47.11 6.05 -32.96
CA TYR A 367 48.07 7.11 -32.61
C TYR A 367 49.47 6.84 -33.15
N SER A 368 49.93 5.58 -33.09
CA SER A 368 51.26 5.21 -33.61
C SER A 368 51.36 5.44 -35.12
N ILE A 369 50.34 5.04 -35.89
CA ILE A 369 50.28 5.26 -37.34
C ILE A 369 50.22 6.76 -37.66
N SER A 370 49.42 7.53 -36.92
CA SER A 370 49.32 8.99 -37.10
C SER A 370 50.67 9.69 -36.89
N ILE A 371 51.43 9.30 -35.85
CA ILE A 371 52.76 9.84 -35.57
C ILE A 371 53.75 9.48 -36.69
N ILE A 372 53.74 8.24 -37.17
CA ILE A 372 54.62 7.82 -38.27
C ILE A 372 54.34 8.63 -39.54
N ILE A 373 53.06 8.79 -39.90
CA ILE A 373 52.65 9.59 -41.07
C ILE A 373 53.10 11.05 -40.91
N LEU A 374 52.96 11.62 -39.71
CA LEU A 374 53.40 12.99 -39.42
C LEU A 374 54.91 13.15 -39.59
N ILE A 375 55.71 12.20 -39.09
CA ILE A 375 57.17 12.21 -39.24
C ILE A 375 57.54 12.10 -40.72
N CYS A 376 56.94 11.17 -41.47
CA CYS A 376 57.17 11.04 -42.90
C CYS A 376 56.82 12.33 -43.67
N TYR A 377 55.72 13.00 -43.30
CA TYR A 377 55.32 14.27 -43.90
C TYR A 377 56.34 15.39 -43.63
N ILE A 378 56.78 15.54 -42.38
CA ILE A 378 57.80 16.53 -42.00
C ILE A 378 59.11 16.26 -42.73
N SER A 379 59.55 15.00 -42.80
CA SER A 379 60.76 14.62 -43.53
C SER A 379 60.63 14.89 -45.03
N ALA A 380 59.48 14.61 -45.65
CA ALA A 380 59.25 14.88 -47.07
C ALA A 380 59.26 16.39 -47.39
N ILE A 381 58.77 17.24 -46.48
CA ILE A 381 58.88 18.70 -46.61
C ILE A 381 60.33 19.15 -46.42
N ALA A 382 61.03 18.64 -45.41
CA ALA A 382 62.42 19.02 -45.14
C ALA A 382 63.40 18.57 -46.24
N MET A 383 63.06 17.51 -46.99
CA MET A 383 63.85 17.01 -48.13
C MET A 383 63.43 17.61 -49.48
N ARG A 384 62.43 18.49 -49.53
CA ARG A 384 62.15 19.30 -50.73
C ARG A 384 63.13 20.48 -50.74
N PRO A 385 64.09 20.53 -51.69
CA PRO A 385 65.03 21.65 -51.80
C PRO A 385 64.36 22.96 -52.25
#